data_AF-A0A329RTN4-F1
#
_entry.id   AF-A0A329RTN4-F1
#
_cell.length_a   1.000
_cell.length_b   1.000
_cell.length_c   1.000
_cell.angle_alpha   90.00
_cell.angle_beta   90.00
_cell.angle_gamma   90.00
#
_symmetry.space_group_name_H-M   'P 1'
#
loop_
_entity.id
_entity.type
_entity.pdbx_description
1 polymer ?
#
loop_
_entity_poly.entity_id
_entity_poly.type
_entity_poly.pdbx_seq_one_letter_code
_entity_poly.pdbx_strand_id
1 'polypeptide(L)'
;MAFLRSALAFLAGTALVATSAQMDGAYSEKEVTKEDLEMLQTAQGNASTYNQDVTARICYLNVDSLETQVVSGTNYKFHVSGCNANSDNELGACSNQNCESSKYDIVIYSQPWTKTLEVTSITPANYMPNK
;
A
#
# COMPACT_ATOMS: atom_id res chain seq x y z
N MET A 1 -40.86 -46.24 40.42
CA MET A 1 -40.20 -46.10 39.11
C MET A 1 -39.62 -44.69 39.04
N ALA A 2 -38.29 -44.57 39.04
CA ALA A 2 -37.59 -43.29 39.08
C ALA A 2 -37.08 -42.92 37.68
N PHE A 3 -37.43 -41.72 37.23
CA PHE A 3 -36.94 -41.10 36.00
C PHE A 3 -35.61 -40.37 36.27
N LEU A 4 -34.58 -40.57 35.45
CA LEU A 4 -33.40 -39.69 35.34
C LEU A 4 -32.88 -39.75 33.88
N ARG A 5 -33.19 -38.77 33.04
CA ARG A 5 -32.56 -37.44 32.82
C ARG A 5 -31.38 -37.50 31.83
N SER A 6 -31.70 -37.26 30.56
CA SER A 6 -30.76 -36.93 29.49
C SER A 6 -29.95 -35.67 29.81
N ALA A 7 -28.64 -35.72 29.63
CA ALA A 7 -27.77 -34.56 29.61
C ALA A 7 -27.42 -34.21 28.15
N LEU A 8 -28.00 -33.14 27.63
CA LEU A 8 -27.47 -32.45 26.44
C LEU A 8 -26.33 -31.54 26.90
N ALA A 9 -25.11 -31.81 26.44
CA ALA A 9 -23.98 -30.91 26.62
C ALA A 9 -24.01 -29.85 25.50
N PHE A 10 -24.30 -28.59 25.86
CA PHE A 10 -24.15 -27.43 24.99
C PHE A 10 -22.68 -27.00 24.99
N LEU A 11 -21.97 -27.25 23.90
CA LEU A 11 -20.62 -26.69 23.66
C LEU A 11 -20.79 -25.27 23.12
N ALA A 12 -20.56 -24.27 23.96
CA ALA A 12 -20.43 -22.89 23.55
C ALA A 12 -19.02 -22.66 22.97
N GLY A 13 -18.92 -22.53 21.64
CA GLY A 13 -17.69 -22.13 20.97
C GLY A 13 -17.48 -20.63 21.12
N THR A 14 -16.46 -20.22 21.86
CA THR A 14 -16.01 -18.83 21.92
C THR A 14 -15.18 -18.53 20.67
N ALA A 15 -15.72 -17.71 19.77
CA ALA A 15 -14.95 -17.15 18.67
C ALA A 15 -13.99 -16.08 19.22
N LEU A 16 -12.68 -16.34 19.12
CA LEU A 16 -11.63 -15.35 19.35
C LEU A 16 -11.65 -14.35 18.18
N VAL A 17 -12.14 -13.14 18.42
CA VAL A 17 -11.95 -12.02 17.49
C VAL A 17 -10.58 -11.41 17.79
N ALA A 18 -9.61 -11.64 16.91
CA ALA A 18 -8.31 -10.98 16.98
C ALA A 18 -8.46 -9.54 16.46
N THR A 19 -8.57 -8.57 17.36
CA THR A 19 -8.37 -7.16 17.03
C THR A 19 -6.87 -6.87 17.04
N SER A 20 -6.24 -6.74 15.87
CA SER A 20 -4.88 -6.23 15.77
C SER A 20 -4.87 -4.75 16.17
N ALA A 21 -4.27 -4.42 17.30
CA ALA A 21 -3.97 -3.04 17.66
C ALA A 21 -2.94 -2.51 16.65
N GLN A 22 -3.36 -1.61 15.76
CA GLN A 22 -2.46 -0.94 14.84
C GLN A 22 -1.58 0.00 15.66
N MET A 23 -0.30 -0.34 15.81
CA MET A 23 0.67 0.51 16.52
C MET A 23 0.97 1.72 15.65
N ASP A 24 0.53 2.91 16.09
CA ASP A 24 0.82 4.18 15.41
C ASP A 24 2.33 4.36 15.21
N GLY A 25 2.74 4.74 13.99
CA GLY A 25 4.12 5.04 13.63
C GLY A 25 4.92 3.90 12.97
N ALA A 26 4.46 2.65 12.97
CA ALA A 26 5.07 1.57 12.19
C ALA A 26 4.32 1.35 10.86
N TYR A 27 5.03 0.81 9.86
CA TYR A 27 4.35 0.28 8.67
C TYR A 27 3.59 -1.00 9.03
N SER A 28 2.41 -1.15 8.46
CA SER A 28 1.53 -2.30 8.63
C SER A 28 0.93 -2.68 7.28
N GLU A 29 0.91 -3.98 6.97
CA GLU A 29 0.29 -4.49 5.75
C GLU A 29 -1.20 -4.11 5.68
N LYS A 30 -1.65 -3.76 4.49
CA LYS A 30 -3.04 -3.43 4.17
C LYS A 30 -3.44 -4.13 2.89
N GLU A 31 -4.63 -4.73 2.89
CA GLU A 31 -5.26 -5.24 1.68
C GLU A 31 -5.45 -4.11 0.65
N VAL A 32 -5.01 -4.35 -0.58
CA VAL A 32 -5.09 -3.37 -1.66
C VAL A 32 -6.55 -3.23 -2.11
N THR A 33 -7.09 -2.02 -2.04
CA THR A 33 -8.45 -1.70 -2.51
C THR A 33 -8.42 -0.90 -3.82
N LYS A 34 -9.58 -0.74 -4.45
CA LYS A 34 -9.68 0.07 -5.69
C LYS A 34 -9.34 1.54 -5.44
N GLU A 35 -9.72 2.06 -4.28
CA GLU A 35 -9.44 3.43 -3.86
C GLU A 35 -7.93 3.66 -3.70
N ASP A 36 -7.18 2.65 -3.25
CA ASP A 36 -5.72 2.73 -3.19
C ASP A 36 -5.09 2.79 -4.59
N LEU A 37 -5.60 2.00 -5.54
CA LEU A 37 -5.13 2.01 -6.92
C LEU A 37 -5.46 3.33 -7.63
N GLU A 38 -6.62 3.91 -7.36
CA GLU A 38 -6.99 5.24 -7.86
C GLU A 38 -6.11 6.33 -7.24
N MET A 39 -5.79 6.23 -5.95
CA MET A 39 -4.85 7.14 -5.29
C MET A 39 -3.46 7.03 -5.91
N LEU A 40 -2.96 5.80 -6.10
CA LEU A 40 -1.68 5.53 -6.76
C LEU A 40 -1.67 6.13 -8.17
N GLN A 41 -2.67 5.84 -8.99
CA GLN A 41 -2.78 6.38 -10.35
C GLN A 41 -2.82 7.91 -10.35
N THR A 42 -3.57 8.52 -9.42
CA THR A 42 -3.74 9.97 -9.36
C THR A 42 -2.45 10.69 -8.95
N ALA A 43 -1.78 10.20 -7.91
CA ALA A 43 -0.52 10.78 -7.46
C ALA A 43 0.58 10.46 -8.49
N GLN A 44 0.85 9.17 -8.70
CA GLN A 44 1.99 8.73 -9.47
C GLN A 44 1.88 9.13 -10.95
N GLY A 45 0.67 9.19 -11.53
CA GLY A 45 0.42 9.63 -12.90
C GLY A 45 0.48 11.14 -13.14
N ASN A 46 0.71 11.96 -12.11
CA ASN A 46 0.81 13.41 -12.24
C ASN A 46 2.12 13.92 -11.64
N ALA A 47 3.06 14.30 -12.51
CA ALA A 47 4.36 14.85 -12.12
C ALA A 47 4.30 16.05 -11.17
N SER A 48 3.21 16.82 -11.18
CA SER A 48 3.02 17.97 -10.27
C SER A 48 2.80 17.55 -8.81
N THR A 49 2.53 16.27 -8.54
CA THR A 49 2.38 15.73 -7.19
C THR A 49 3.69 15.15 -6.65
N TYR A 50 4.76 15.17 -7.43
CA TYR A 50 6.04 14.64 -6.98
C TYR A 50 6.73 15.69 -6.13
N ASN A 51 7.23 15.26 -4.98
CA ASN A 51 8.16 16.06 -4.24
C ASN A 51 9.37 16.38 -5.13
N GLN A 52 9.92 17.59 -5.00
CA GLN A 52 11.07 18.07 -5.79
C GLN A 52 12.30 17.15 -5.70
N ASP A 53 12.44 16.41 -4.60
CA ASP A 53 13.56 15.51 -4.37
C ASP A 53 13.36 14.12 -5.02
N VAL A 54 12.15 13.80 -5.48
CA VAL A 54 11.84 12.55 -6.17
C VAL A 54 12.14 12.71 -7.66
N THR A 55 13.32 12.25 -8.06
CA THR A 55 13.79 12.30 -9.46
C THR A 55 13.50 11.03 -10.26
N ALA A 56 13.26 9.90 -9.59
CA ALA A 56 12.91 8.66 -10.25
C ALA A 56 11.55 8.80 -10.97
N ARG A 57 11.50 8.28 -12.19
CA ARG A 57 10.31 8.26 -13.05
C ARG A 57 10.12 6.83 -13.51
N ILE A 58 9.01 6.22 -13.09
CA ILE A 58 8.63 4.86 -13.44
C ILE A 58 7.18 4.84 -13.88
N CYS A 59 6.78 3.79 -14.57
CA CYS A 59 5.39 3.39 -14.69
C CYS A 59 5.22 2.04 -13.96
N TYR A 60 4.07 1.79 -13.36
CA TYR A 60 3.83 0.51 -12.69
C TYR A 60 3.02 -0.43 -13.59
N LEU A 61 3.38 -1.71 -13.56
CA LEU A 61 2.69 -2.80 -14.26
C LEU A 61 1.72 -3.50 -13.31
N ASN A 62 2.18 -3.83 -12.10
CA ASN A 62 1.37 -4.47 -11.07
C ASN A 62 1.69 -3.90 -9.69
N VAL A 63 0.68 -3.90 -8.82
CA VAL A 63 0.84 -3.65 -7.39
C VAL A 63 0.90 -5.01 -6.69
N ASP A 64 2.06 -5.32 -6.11
CA ASP A 64 2.33 -6.60 -5.44
C ASP A 64 1.77 -6.61 -4.01
N SER A 65 1.93 -5.50 -3.28
CA SER A 65 1.38 -5.32 -1.92
C SER A 65 1.37 -3.85 -1.50
N LEU A 66 0.73 -3.56 -0.37
CA LEU A 66 0.62 -2.23 0.22
C LEU A 66 0.90 -2.30 1.72
N GLU A 67 1.75 -1.40 2.20
CA GLU A 67 1.89 -1.08 3.61
C GLU A 67 1.41 0.35 3.90
N THR A 68 0.88 0.57 5.09
CA THR A 68 0.48 1.90 5.56
C THR A 68 1.12 2.25 6.88
N GLN A 69 1.44 3.52 7.06
CA GLN A 69 1.97 4.08 8.30
C GLN A 69 1.25 5.40 8.61
N VAL A 70 0.61 5.47 9.78
CA VAL A 70 0.00 6.70 10.28
C VAL A 70 1.08 7.58 10.91
N VAL A 71 1.12 8.85 10.50
CA VAL A 71 2.01 9.91 10.98
C VAL A 71 1.17 11.18 11.24
N SER A 72 1.63 12.37 10.88
CA SER A 72 0.77 13.57 10.76
C SER A 72 -0.15 13.55 9.52
N GLY A 73 -0.43 12.36 8.99
CA GLY A 73 -1.12 12.02 7.75
C GLY A 73 -0.98 10.50 7.59
N THR A 74 -1.04 10.00 6.36
CA THR A 74 -0.80 8.56 6.12
C THR A 74 0.20 8.40 4.99
N ASN A 75 1.26 7.62 5.25
CA ASN A 75 2.14 7.12 4.20
C ASN A 75 1.57 5.81 3.66
N TYR A 76 1.43 5.72 2.35
CA TYR A 76 1.08 4.52 1.60
C TYR A 76 2.32 4.07 0.84
N LYS A 77 2.89 2.93 1.23
CA LYS A 77 4.03 2.34 0.53
C LYS A 77 3.53 1.22 -0.35
N PHE A 78 3.45 1.50 -1.64
CA PHE A 78 3.12 0.51 -2.65
C PHE A 78 4.38 -0.23 -3.07
N HIS A 79 4.35 -1.55 -2.98
CA HIS A 79 5.34 -2.42 -3.60
C HIS A 79 4.85 -2.76 -4.99
N VAL A 80 5.58 -2.34 -6.01
CA VAL A 80 5.17 -2.52 -7.40
C VAL A 80 6.24 -3.20 -8.23
N SER A 81 5.81 -3.88 -9.27
CA SER A 81 6.65 -4.16 -10.43
C SER A 81 6.38 -3.12 -11.51
N GLY A 82 7.43 -2.57 -12.10
CA GLY A 82 7.30 -1.46 -13.04
C GLY A 82 8.55 -1.27 -13.90
N CYS A 83 8.49 -0.25 -14.75
CA CYS A 83 9.54 0.07 -15.69
C CYS A 83 9.95 1.54 -15.57
N ASN A 84 11.16 1.87 -15.98
CA ASN A 84 11.57 3.26 -16.07
C ASN A 84 10.71 4.00 -17.10
N ALA A 85 10.24 5.18 -16.72
CA ALA A 85 9.52 6.10 -17.59
C ALA A 85 10.50 7.12 -18.15
N ASN A 86 10.46 7.34 -19.46
CA ASN A 86 11.38 8.28 -20.12
C ASN A 86 10.84 9.71 -20.13
N SER A 87 9.56 9.88 -19.81
CA SER A 87 8.87 11.17 -19.78
C SER A 87 7.73 11.17 -18.78
N ASP A 88 7.28 12.35 -18.35
CA ASP A 88 6.16 12.49 -17.43
C ASP A 88 4.82 11.97 -18.01
N ASN A 89 4.73 11.84 -19.35
CA ASN A 89 3.56 11.28 -20.03
C ASN A 89 3.43 9.76 -19.88
N GLU A 90 4.50 9.08 -19.44
CA GLU A 90 4.53 7.64 -19.22
C GLU A 90 4.21 7.26 -17.77
N LEU A 91 4.01 8.24 -16.88
CA LEU A 91 3.72 8.00 -15.47
C LEU A 91 2.33 7.40 -15.25
N GLY A 92 2.15 6.77 -14.10
CA GLY A 92 0.96 5.98 -13.78
C GLY A 92 1.15 4.51 -14.15
N ALA A 93 0.04 3.87 -14.49
CA ALA A 93 0.04 2.54 -15.08
C ALA A 93 0.75 2.54 -16.45
N CYS A 94 1.64 1.56 -16.68
CA CYS A 94 2.35 1.44 -17.94
C CYS A 94 1.39 1.18 -19.12
N SER A 95 1.50 1.98 -20.18
CA SER A 95 0.77 1.72 -21.44
C SER A 95 1.38 0.56 -22.25
N ASN A 96 2.67 0.28 -22.08
CA ASN A 96 3.41 -0.75 -22.81
C ASN A 96 4.01 -1.77 -21.83
N GLN A 97 3.71 -3.05 -22.01
CA GLN A 97 4.21 -4.14 -21.14
C GLN A 97 5.55 -4.73 -21.59
N ASN A 98 6.20 -4.17 -22.62
CA ASN A 98 7.38 -4.76 -23.27
C ASN A 98 8.72 -4.31 -22.68
N CYS A 99 8.77 -4.02 -21.39
CA CYS A 99 9.98 -3.58 -20.69
C CYS A 99 10.43 -4.63 -19.67
N GLU A 100 11.73 -4.67 -19.40
CA GLU A 100 12.27 -5.48 -18.32
C GLU A 100 11.83 -4.85 -16.98
N SER A 101 10.90 -5.52 -16.30
CA SER A 101 10.31 -5.00 -15.08
C SER A 101 11.25 -5.15 -13.89
N SER A 102 11.26 -4.12 -13.04
CA SER A 102 12.00 -4.09 -11.78
C SER A 102 11.03 -3.80 -10.63
N LYS A 103 11.43 -4.15 -9.41
CA LYS A 103 10.63 -3.88 -8.21
C LYS A 103 10.96 -2.52 -7.61
N TYR A 104 9.92 -1.79 -7.26
CA TYR A 104 10.02 -0.46 -6.66
C TYR A 104 9.10 -0.35 -5.45
N ASP A 105 9.52 0.46 -4.50
CA ASP A 105 8.69 0.98 -3.42
C ASP A 105 8.34 2.42 -3.76
N ILE A 106 7.04 2.70 -3.84
CA ILE A 106 6.49 4.03 -4.08
C ILE A 106 5.83 4.48 -2.78
N VAL A 107 6.30 5.57 -2.19
CA VAL A 107 5.69 6.17 -1.01
C VAL A 107 4.86 7.37 -1.43
N ILE A 108 3.57 7.31 -1.12
CA ILE A 108 2.62 8.42 -1.28
C ILE A 108 2.21 8.89 0.10
N TYR A 109 2.37 10.19 0.35
CA TYR A 109 1.84 10.85 1.53
C TYR A 109 0.44 11.42 1.22
N SER A 110 -0.53 11.09 2.06
CA SER A 110 -1.89 11.61 1.98
C SER A 110 -2.29 12.31 3.28
N GLN A 111 -2.84 13.52 3.15
CA GLN A 111 -3.43 14.27 4.26
C GLN A 111 -4.73 14.92 3.78
N PRO A 112 -5.88 14.22 3.86
CA PRO A 112 -7.13 14.70 3.26
C PRO A 112 -7.62 16.05 3.80
N TRP A 113 -7.42 16.33 5.09
CA TRP A 113 -7.89 17.57 5.73
C TRP A 113 -7.13 18.83 5.28
N THR A 114 -5.98 18.69 4.63
CA THR A 114 -5.23 19.79 3.99
C THR A 114 -5.21 19.66 2.47
N LYS A 115 -5.84 18.61 1.90
CA LYS A 115 -5.83 18.27 0.47
C LYS A 115 -4.42 17.99 -0.06
N THR A 116 -3.55 17.44 0.76
CA THR A 116 -2.20 17.02 0.34
C THR A 116 -2.23 15.59 -0.18
N LEU A 117 -1.70 15.40 -1.39
CA LEU A 117 -1.40 14.11 -1.99
C LEU A 117 -0.07 14.25 -2.73
N GLU A 118 0.95 13.54 -2.30
CA GLU A 118 2.31 13.76 -2.76
C GLU A 118 3.07 12.43 -2.90
N VAL A 119 3.79 12.25 -4.01
CA VAL A 119 4.79 11.18 -4.14
C VAL A 119 6.06 11.65 -3.44
N THR A 120 6.41 11.00 -2.33
CA THR A 120 7.53 11.42 -1.47
C THR A 120 8.77 10.55 -1.61
N SER A 121 8.63 9.33 -2.17
CA SER A 121 9.77 8.47 -2.47
C SER A 121 9.44 7.47 -3.59
N ILE A 122 10.43 7.20 -4.44
CA ILE A 122 10.45 6.05 -5.34
C ILE A 122 11.84 5.43 -5.28
N THR A 123 11.93 4.20 -4.79
CA THR A 123 13.21 3.50 -4.62
C THR A 123 13.13 2.06 -5.13
N PRO A 124 14.19 1.49 -5.72
CA PRO A 124 14.22 0.06 -6.01
C PRO A 124 14.05 -0.76 -4.73
N ALA A 125 13.23 -1.81 -4.74
CA ALA A 125 12.93 -2.61 -3.54
C ALA A 125 14.16 -3.33 -2.93
N ASN A 126 15.25 -3.46 -3.70
CA ASN A 126 16.53 -4.04 -3.23
C ASN A 126 17.55 -2.98 -2.80
N TYR A 127 17.18 -1.70 -2.72
CA TYR A 127 18.09 -0.64 -2.30
C TYR A 127 18.35 -0.73 -0.79
N MET A 128 19.52 -1.22 -0.40
CA MET A 128 20.02 -1.09 0.97
C MET A 128 20.76 0.25 1.10
N PRO A 129 20.24 1.23 1.87
CA PRO A 129 20.99 2.45 2.12
C PRO A 129 22.24 2.10 2.93
N ASN A 130 23.42 2.50 2.42
CA ASN A 130 24.68 2.34 3.15
C ASN A 130 24.56 3.10 4.49
N LYS A 131 24.71 2.37 5.60
CA LYS A 131 24.76 2.91 6.95
C LYS A 131 26.12 3.56 7.22
#